data_AF-A0A446B361-F1
#
_entry.id   AF-A0A446B361-F1
#
_cell.length_a   1.000
_cell.length_b   1.000
_cell.length_c   1.000
_cell.angle_alpha   90.00
_cell.angle_beta   90.00
_cell.angle_gamma   90.00
#
_symmetry.space_group_name_H-M   'P 1'
#
loop_
_entity.id
_entity.type
_entity.pdbx_description
1 polymer ?
#
loop_
_entity_poly.entity_id
_entity_poly.type
_entity_poly.pdbx_seq_one_letter_code
_entity_poly.pdbx_strand_id
1 'polypeptide(L)'
;MDRRQIAALVGVAPYNNDSGSHRGHRQIWGGRAHVRRVLYMSSWIIIRHNTEFKARYEALRERGKCAKVALVACMRVLIVRLNAMLRDNTPWREQTA
;
A
#
# COMPACT_ATOMS: atom_id res chain seq x y z
N MET A 1 4.39 -16.60 -1.71
CA MET A 1 4.81 -15.36 -1.02
C MET A 1 3.67 -14.86 -0.14
N ASP A 2 3.96 -14.56 1.13
CA ASP A 2 3.00 -14.00 2.08
C ASP A 2 2.79 -12.47 1.87
N ARG A 3 1.65 -11.94 2.34
CA ARG A 3 1.29 -10.51 2.25
C ARG A 3 2.33 -9.57 2.87
N ARG A 4 3.05 -10.01 3.90
CA ARG A 4 4.11 -9.22 4.53
C ARG A 4 5.37 -9.20 3.67
N GLN A 5 5.71 -10.35 3.07
CA GLN A 5 6.90 -10.50 2.24
C GLN A 5 6.80 -9.64 0.97
N ILE A 6 5.66 -9.62 0.29
CA ILE A 6 5.50 -8.79 -0.92
C ILE A 6 5.57 -7.29 -0.61
N ALA A 7 4.95 -6.85 0.48
CA ALA A 7 4.99 -5.45 0.91
C ALA A 7 6.42 -5.02 1.29
N ALA A 8 7.18 -5.90 1.94
CA ALA A 8 8.59 -5.68 2.26
C ALA A 8 9.45 -5.64 1.00
N LEU A 9 9.25 -6.58 0.06
CA LEU A 9 9.99 -6.67 -1.20
C LEU A 9 9.85 -5.39 -2.05
N VAL A 10 8.65 -4.83 -2.13
CA VAL A 10 8.38 -3.57 -2.84
C VAL A 10 8.84 -2.34 -2.04
N GLY A 11 9.02 -2.47 -0.73
CA GLY A 11 9.39 -1.37 0.16
C GLY A 11 8.22 -0.44 0.50
N VAL A 12 7.01 -1.01 0.68
CA VAL A 12 5.81 -0.32 1.16
C VAL A 12 5.40 -0.76 2.58
N ALA A 13 6.14 -1.69 3.18
CA ALA A 13 5.97 -2.07 4.57
C ALA A 13 6.52 -0.97 5.51
N PRO A 14 5.78 -0.56 6.55
CA PRO A 14 6.30 0.37 7.56
C PRO A 14 7.32 -0.36 8.45
N TYR A 15 8.54 0.15 8.50
CA TYR A 15 9.58 -0.37 9.39
C TYR A 15 9.68 0.46 10.67
N ASN A 16 10.03 -0.23 11.75
CA ASN A 16 10.30 0.38 13.05
C ASN A 16 11.66 1.10 13.00
N ASN A 17 11.75 2.26 13.64
CA ASN A 17 12.99 2.99 13.85
C ASN A 17 13.21 3.15 15.35
N ASP A 18 13.31 2.02 16.03
CA ASP A 18 13.32 1.93 17.50
C ASP A 18 14.72 1.51 17.96
N SER A 19 15.25 2.16 19.01
CA SER A 19 16.57 1.84 19.60
C SER A 19 16.52 1.99 21.12
N GLY A 20 16.74 0.90 21.86
CA GLY A 20 16.58 0.91 23.32
C GLY A 20 15.21 1.48 23.74
N SER A 21 15.21 2.60 24.45
CA SER A 21 13.99 3.32 24.88
C SER A 21 13.41 4.27 23.82
N HIS A 22 14.11 4.52 22.71
CA HIS A 22 13.64 5.39 21.63
C HIS A 22 12.61 4.66 20.75
N ARG A 23 11.46 5.31 20.53
CA ARG A 23 10.42 4.87 19.58
C ARG A 23 10.26 5.90 18.48
N GLY A 24 10.84 5.63 17.32
CA GLY A 24 10.86 6.55 16.19
C GLY A 24 9.59 6.50 15.33
N HIS A 25 9.49 7.47 14.41
CA HIS A 25 8.44 7.46 13.40
C HIS A 25 8.64 6.29 12.42
N ARG A 26 7.57 5.52 12.18
CA ARG A 26 7.61 4.40 11.24
C ARG A 26 7.59 4.91 9.80
N GLN A 27 8.53 4.44 9.00
CA GLN A 27 8.68 4.88 7.62
C GLN A 27 8.79 3.68 6.68
N ILE A 28 8.42 3.89 5.42
CA ILE A 28 8.70 2.93 4.36
C ILE A 28 10.13 3.14 3.84
N TRP A 29 10.88 2.06 3.64
CA TRP A 29 12.26 2.14 3.18
C TRP A 29 12.68 0.87 2.41
N GLY A 30 13.82 0.94 1.72
CA GLY A 30 14.42 -0.18 0.99
C GLY A 30 13.56 -0.69 -0.17
N GLY A 31 13.65 -2.00 -0.42
CA GLY A 31 12.87 -2.72 -1.43
C GLY A 31 13.15 -2.32 -2.88
N ARG A 32 12.26 -2.74 -3.80
CA ARG A 32 12.36 -2.45 -5.24
C ARG A 32 11.82 -1.06 -5.57
N ALA A 33 12.71 -0.07 -5.56
CA ALA A 33 12.35 1.34 -5.77
C ALA A 33 11.61 1.61 -7.09
N HIS A 34 11.97 0.91 -8.19
CA HIS A 34 11.30 1.05 -9.48
C HIS A 34 9.81 0.63 -9.38
N VAL A 35 9.53 -0.54 -8.79
CA VAL A 35 8.15 -1.03 -8.59
C VAL A 35 7.36 -0.08 -7.71
N ARG A 36 7.98 0.43 -6.65
CA ARG A 36 7.34 1.39 -5.74
C ARG A 36 6.93 2.69 -6.45
N ARG A 37 7.77 3.20 -7.37
CA ARG A 37 7.45 4.40 -8.18
C ARG A 37 6.27 4.14 -9.12
N VAL A 38 6.25 2.98 -9.78
CA VAL A 38 5.13 2.59 -10.64
C VAL A 38 3.84 2.46 -9.83
N LEU A 39 3.89 1.73 -8.70
CA LEU A 39 2.75 1.59 -7.79
C LEU A 39 2.23 2.92 -7.26
N TYR A 40 3.11 3.89 -7.02
CA TYR A 40 2.71 5.23 -6.58
C TYR A 40 1.81 5.89 -7.63
N MET A 41 2.23 5.87 -8.90
CA MET A 41 1.44 6.42 -10.00
C MET A 41 0.16 5.62 -10.25
N SER A 42 0.24 4.28 -10.25
CA SER A 42 -0.94 3.41 -10.43
C SER A 42 -1.98 3.60 -9.32
N SER A 43 -1.54 3.82 -8.08
CA SER A 43 -2.45 4.01 -6.94
C SER A 43 -3.28 5.28 -7.08
N TRP A 44 -2.75 6.35 -7.69
CA TRP A 44 -3.54 7.55 -7.97
C TRP A 44 -4.68 7.29 -8.94
N ILE A 45 -4.44 6.50 -9.98
CA ILE A 45 -5.46 6.11 -10.96
C ILE A 45 -6.52 5.25 -10.27
N ILE A 46 -6.08 4.24 -9.52
CA ILE A 46 -7.00 3.35 -8.80
C ILE A 46 -7.86 4.09 -7.78
N ILE A 47 -7.31 5.04 -7.03
CA ILE A 47 -8.09 5.86 -6.08
C ILE A 47 -9.15 6.71 -6.79
N ARG A 48 -8.91 7.13 -8.04
CA ARG A 48 -9.89 7.94 -8.79
C ARG A 48 -11.01 7.10 -9.37
N HIS A 49 -10.71 5.91 -9.88
CA HIS A 49 -11.66 5.10 -10.63
C HIS A 49 -12.32 3.98 -9.82
N ASN A 50 -11.69 3.53 -8.74
CA ASN A 50 -12.24 2.47 -7.90
C ASN A 50 -12.78 3.05 -6.59
N THR A 51 -14.09 2.90 -6.38
CA THR A 51 -14.83 3.44 -5.23
C THR A 51 -14.32 2.91 -3.89
N GLU A 52 -13.88 1.64 -3.83
CA GLU A 52 -13.35 1.03 -2.61
C GLU A 52 -12.01 1.66 -2.19
N PHE A 53 -11.10 1.87 -3.15
CA PHE A 53 -9.82 2.53 -2.89
C PHE A 53 -10.00 4.02 -2.58
N LYS A 54 -10.98 4.68 -3.22
CA LYS A 54 -11.38 6.05 -2.91
C LYS A 54 -11.84 6.16 -1.45
N ALA A 55 -12.82 5.34 -1.06
CA ALA A 55 -13.36 5.33 0.29
C ALA A 55 -12.28 5.03 1.34
N ARG A 56 -11.38 4.08 1.08
CA ARG A 56 -10.24 3.79 1.96
C ARG A 56 -9.30 5.00 2.11
N TYR A 57 -8.99 5.67 1.01
CA TYR A 57 -8.13 6.85 1.02
C TYR A 57 -8.78 7.99 1.80
N GLU A 58 -10.04 8.30 1.52
CA GLU A 58 -10.82 9.36 2.18
C GLU A 58 -10.99 9.08 3.68
N ALA A 59 -11.35 7.85 4.07
CA ALA A 59 -11.47 7.47 5.48
C ALA A 59 -10.14 7.64 6.25
N LEU A 60 -8.99 7.43 5.62
CA LEU A 60 -7.69 7.70 6.25
C LEU A 60 -7.40 9.20 6.34
N ARG A 61 -7.81 9.99 5.34
CA ARG A 61 -7.69 11.45 5.36
C ARG A 61 -8.55 12.08 6.45
N GLU A 62 -9.78 11.61 6.61
CA GLU A 62 -10.72 12.02 7.67
C GLU A 62 -10.19 11.73 9.06
N ARG A 63 -9.47 10.62 9.23
CA ARG A 63 -8.72 10.28 10.47
C ARG A 63 -7.46 11.13 10.68
N GLY A 64 -7.28 12.21 9.92
CA GLY A 64 -6.16 13.14 10.04
C GLY A 64 -4.83 12.62 9.48
N LYS A 65 -4.81 11.52 8.71
CA LYS A 65 -3.55 11.04 8.10
C LYS A 65 -3.14 11.93 6.93
N CYS A 66 -1.84 12.18 6.82
CA CYS A 66 -1.28 12.88 5.67
C CYS A 66 -1.60 12.12 4.38
N ALA A 67 -1.82 12.86 3.28
CA ALA A 67 -2.16 12.29 1.97
C ALA A 67 -1.19 11.18 1.54
N LYS A 68 0.12 11.38 1.73
CA LYS A 68 1.14 10.39 1.41
C LYS A 68 1.01 9.09 2.21
N VAL A 69 0.61 9.17 3.49
CA VAL A 69 0.41 7.98 4.33
C VAL A 69 -0.82 7.21 3.88
N ALA A 70 -1.92 7.90 3.59
CA ALA A 70 -3.13 7.29 3.05
C ALA A 70 -2.86 6.60 1.70
N LEU A 71 -2.12 7.25 0.81
CA LEU A 71 -1.71 6.69 -0.48
C LEU A 71 -0.85 5.43 -0.30
N VAL A 72 0.15 5.45 0.58
CA VAL A 72 1.01 4.29 0.86
C VAL A 72 0.20 3.11 1.42
N ALA A 73 -0.83 3.38 2.23
CA ALA A 73 -1.74 2.34 2.69
C ALA A 73 -2.52 1.70 1.52
N CYS A 74 -2.99 2.50 0.56
CA CYS A 74 -3.61 2.00 -0.67
C CYS A 74 -2.62 1.21 -1.54
N MET A 75 -1.39 1.69 -1.71
CA MET A 75 -0.32 0.96 -2.43
C MET A 75 -0.09 -0.44 -1.84
N ARG A 76 -0.08 -0.56 -0.51
CA ARG A 76 0.10 -1.83 0.18
C ARG A 76 -1.04 -2.80 -0.08
N VAL A 77 -2.28 -2.33 -0.08
CA VAL A 77 -3.46 -3.16 -0.38
C VAL A 77 -3.43 -3.62 -1.84
N LEU A 78 -3.12 -2.70 -2.76
CA LEU A 78 -3.03 -2.97 -4.18
C LEU A 78 -2.02 -4.08 -4.48
N ILE A 79 -0.79 -3.97 -3.99
CA ILE A 79 0.24 -4.97 -4.29
C ILE A 79 -0.08 -6.35 -3.69
N VAL A 80 -0.71 -6.38 -2.50
CA VAL A 80 -1.15 -7.65 -1.89
C VAL A 80 -2.22 -8.32 -2.75
N ARG A 81 -3.18 -7.55 -3.28
CA ARG A 81 -4.21 -8.06 -4.20
C ARG A 81 -3.62 -8.56 -5.52
N LEU A 82 -2.75 -7.76 -6.15
CA LEU A 82 -2.09 -8.16 -7.39
C LEU A 82 -1.26 -9.43 -7.21
N ASN A 83 -0.55 -9.57 -6.09
CA ASN A 83 0.19 -10.79 -5.79
C ASN A 83 -0.72 -11.99 -5.55
N ALA A 84 -1.86 -11.82 -4.88
CA ALA A 84 -2.85 -12.89 -4.72
C ALA A 84 -3.42 -13.32 -6.08
N MET A 85 -3.77 -12.37 -6.95
CA MET A 85 -4.25 -12.64 -8.30
C MET A 85 -3.25 -13.41 -9.16
N LEU A 86 -1.97 -13.03 -9.11
CA LEU A 86 -0.92 -13.73 -9.84
C LEU A 86 -0.69 -15.15 -9.29
N ARG A 87 -0.78 -15.33 -7.97
CA ARG A 87 -0.64 -16.65 -7.33
C ARG A 87 -1.80 -17.57 -7.68
N ASP A 88 -3.02 -17.04 -7.66
CA ASP A 88 -4.25 -17.81 -7.81
C ASP A 88 -4.74 -17.82 -9.28
N ASN A 89 -3.97 -17.19 -10.19
CA ASN A 89 -4.27 -16.98 -11.60
C ASN A 89 -5.69 -16.45 -11.88
N THR A 90 -6.13 -15.49 -11.06
CA THR A 90 -7.47 -14.91 -11.16
C THR A 90 -7.43 -13.51 -11.78
N PRO A 91 -8.43 -13.13 -12.59
CA PRO A 91 -8.56 -11.76 -13.08
C PRO A 91 -8.87 -10.78 -11.95
N TRP A 92 -8.68 -9.48 -12.22
CA TRP A 92 -9.09 -8.43 -11.29
C TRP A 92 -10.60 -8.50 -11.09
N ARG A 93 -11.04 -8.54 -9.82
CA ARG A 93 -12.46 -8.48 -9.45
C ARG A 93 -12.68 -7.18 -8.70
N GLU A 94 -13.46 -6.29 -9.29
CA GLU A 94 -13.94 -5.13 -8.56
C GLU A 94 -14.89 -5.61 -7.45
N GLN A 95 -14.58 -5.25 -6.21
CA GLN A 95 -15.53 -5.37 -5.12
C GLN A 95 -16.52 -4.23 -5.28
N THR A 96 -17.53 -4.44 -6.11
CA THR A 96 -18.72 -3.59 -6.12
C THR A 96 -19.37 -3.72 -4.74
N ALA A 97 -19.57 -2.58 -4.08
CA ALA A 97 -20.32 -2.51 -2.83
C ALA A 97 -21.78 -2.93 -3.03
#